data_AF-A0A7U4DP32-F1
#
_entry.id   AF-A0A7U4DP32-F1
#
_cell.length_a   1.000
_cell.length_b   1.000
_cell.length_c   1.000
_cell.angle_alpha   90.00
_cell.angle_beta   90.00
_cell.angle_gamma   90.00
#
_symmetry.space_group_name_H-M   'P 1'
#
loop_
_entity.id
_entity.type
_entity.pdbx_description
1 polymer ?
#
loop_
_entity_poly.entity_id
_entity_poly.type
_entity_poly.pdbx_seq_one_letter_code
_entity_poly.pdbx_strand_id
1 'polypeptide(L)'
;MNQDATGEQPLVDNKVIPVMREAIFTVQMLLFKVLRQSVHDRYVDQAEPFPVHLAGAVVNNLFGTQPTDQAVAAFAGVNRELVERELRELSSHCQELLPVLTDGLRMKTICDNQEGIHSIPSLLMAKALGILQEERDLPLPSTFMLQVRALASAHGLIEPMETTPPPEESPA
;
A
#
# COMPACT_ATOMS: atom_id res chain seq x y z
N MET A 1 -0.10 -46.96 13.14
CA MET A 1 -1.15 -45.92 13.10
C MET A 1 -0.49 -44.68 12.57
N ASN A 2 -0.79 -44.33 11.31
CA ASN A 2 -0.15 -43.26 10.57
C ASN A 2 -0.67 -41.89 11.01
N GLN A 3 0.25 -40.92 10.92
CA GLN A 3 0.08 -39.50 11.17
C GLN A 3 -0.67 -38.86 9.99
N ASP A 4 -1.73 -38.11 10.26
CA ASP A 4 -2.29 -37.08 9.36
C ASP A 4 -2.05 -35.73 10.06
N ALA A 5 -1.15 -34.85 9.61
CA ALA A 5 -1.12 -34.10 8.35
C ALA A 5 -2.19 -33.00 8.25
N THR A 6 -2.15 -32.04 9.17
CA THR A 6 -2.55 -30.64 8.91
C THR A 6 -1.37 -29.73 9.19
N GLY A 7 -0.32 -29.88 8.38
CA GLY A 7 0.69 -28.84 8.24
C GLY A 7 0.15 -27.82 7.25
N GLU A 8 -0.55 -26.79 7.74
CA GLU A 8 -0.70 -25.56 6.97
C GLU A 8 0.72 -25.06 6.71
N GLN A 9 1.21 -25.28 5.49
CA GLN A 9 2.43 -24.61 5.05
C GLN A 9 2.16 -23.10 5.15
N PRO A 10 2.99 -22.34 5.87
CA PRO A 10 2.76 -20.92 5.98
C PRO A 10 2.80 -20.30 4.58
N LEU A 11 1.71 -19.61 4.21
CA LEU A 11 1.56 -18.93 2.90
C LEU A 11 2.74 -18.00 2.58
N VAL A 12 3.44 -17.54 3.61
CA VAL A 12 4.65 -16.73 3.54
C VAL A 12 5.64 -17.24 4.60
N ASP A 13 6.90 -17.48 4.22
CA ASP A 13 8.00 -17.77 5.16
C ASP A 13 8.17 -16.56 6.11
N ASN A 14 8.33 -16.80 7.42
CA ASN A 14 8.55 -15.74 8.42
C ASN A 14 9.71 -14.80 8.05
N LYS A 15 10.70 -15.26 7.28
CA LYS A 15 11.79 -14.41 6.78
C LYS A 15 11.38 -13.41 5.69
N VAL A 16 10.26 -13.66 5.00
CA VAL A 16 9.75 -12.84 3.90
C VAL A 16 8.82 -11.74 4.40
N ILE A 17 8.19 -11.91 5.58
CA ILE A 17 7.27 -10.92 6.16
C ILE A 17 7.90 -9.52 6.27
N PRO A 18 9.12 -9.32 6.80
CA PRO A 18 9.71 -7.97 6.89
C PRO A 18 9.85 -7.27 5.53
N VAL A 19 10.28 -8.01 4.51
CA VAL A 19 10.44 -7.46 3.15
C VAL A 19 9.08 -7.13 2.52
N MET A 20 8.07 -7.97 2.78
CA MET A 20 6.70 -7.68 2.37
C MET A 20 6.14 -6.44 3.06
N ARG A 21 6.46 -6.22 4.35
CA ARG A 21 6.09 -5.01 5.09
C ARG A 21 6.69 -3.76 4.46
N GLU A 22 7.95 -3.80 4.04
CA GLU A 22 8.59 -2.70 3.32
C GLU A 22 7.88 -2.41 1.98
N ALA A 23 7.52 -3.46 1.22
CA ALA A 23 6.76 -3.28 -0.01
C ALA A 23 5.37 -2.67 0.26
N ILE A 24 4.63 -3.14 1.27
CA ILE A 24 3.33 -2.58 1.68
C ILE A 24 3.49 -1.11 2.10
N PHE A 25 4.53 -0.78 2.86
CA PHE A 25 4.82 0.60 3.24
C PHE A 25 5.12 1.49 2.03
N THR A 26 5.84 0.96 1.04
CA THR A 26 6.10 1.66 -0.22
C THR A 26 4.80 1.95 -0.98
N VAL A 27 3.82 1.04 -0.96
CA VAL A 27 2.49 1.28 -1.53
C VAL A 27 1.76 2.42 -0.79
N GLN A 28 1.83 2.48 0.54
CA GLN A 28 1.25 3.57 1.32
C GLN A 28 1.88 4.92 0.96
N MET A 29 3.22 4.95 0.79
CA MET A 29 3.95 6.15 0.39
C MET A 29 3.62 6.60 -1.04
N LEU A 30 3.46 5.65 -1.97
CA LEU A 30 2.99 5.93 -3.34
C LEU A 30 1.62 6.61 -3.32
N LEU A 31 0.67 6.01 -2.59
CA LEU A 31 -0.68 6.56 -2.45
C LEU A 31 -0.64 7.95 -1.81
N PHE A 32 0.12 8.11 -0.73
CA PHE A 32 0.29 9.41 -0.05
C PHE A 32 0.80 10.48 -1.01
N LYS A 33 1.83 10.17 -1.82
CA LYS A 33 2.41 11.11 -2.79
C LYS A 33 1.37 11.56 -3.82
N VAL A 34 0.63 10.61 -4.40
CA VAL A 34 -0.40 10.90 -5.41
C VAL A 34 -1.56 11.70 -4.80
N LEU A 35 -2.04 11.30 -3.62
CA LEU A 35 -3.13 12.00 -2.94
C LEU A 35 -2.74 13.40 -2.50
N ARG A 36 -1.54 13.60 -1.93
CA ARG A 36 -1.07 14.92 -1.51
C ARG A 36 -1.07 15.89 -2.68
N GLN A 37 -0.57 15.47 -3.84
CA GLN A 37 -0.59 16.30 -5.04
C GLN A 37 -2.03 16.58 -5.50
N SER A 38 -2.87 15.55 -5.61
CA SER A 38 -4.28 15.70 -5.99
C SER A 38 -5.05 16.64 -5.06
N VAL A 39 -4.82 16.56 -3.75
CA VAL A 39 -5.44 17.44 -2.76
C VAL A 39 -4.93 18.86 -2.90
N HIS A 40 -3.62 19.05 -3.08
CA HIS A 40 -3.04 20.37 -3.31
C HIS A 40 -3.67 21.04 -4.55
N ASP A 41 -3.86 20.28 -5.63
CA ASP A 41 -4.41 20.80 -6.88
C ASP A 41 -5.92 21.09 -6.80
N ARG A 42 -6.68 20.32 -6.01
CA ARG A 42 -8.15 20.49 -5.87
C ARG A 42 -8.56 21.49 -4.79
N TYR A 43 -7.79 21.58 -3.71
CA TYR A 43 -8.06 22.46 -2.58
C TYR A 43 -7.11 23.66 -2.61
N VAL A 44 -7.15 24.42 -3.71
CA VAL A 44 -6.22 25.53 -4.02
C VAL A 44 -6.14 26.62 -2.94
N ASP A 45 -7.22 26.81 -2.17
CA ASP A 45 -7.27 27.79 -1.08
C ASP A 45 -6.68 27.25 0.24
N GLN A 46 -6.34 25.96 0.30
CA GLN A 46 -5.78 25.31 1.49
C GLN A 46 -4.27 25.13 1.34
N ALA A 47 -3.53 25.93 2.09
CA ALA A 47 -2.07 25.82 2.16
C ALA A 47 -1.63 24.64 3.06
N GLU A 48 -0.33 24.35 3.04
CA GLU A 48 0.27 23.44 4.01
C GLU A 48 -0.06 23.86 5.46
N PRO A 49 -0.32 22.90 6.36
CA PRO A 49 -0.14 21.45 6.22
C PRO A 49 -1.38 20.68 5.73
N PHE A 50 -2.40 21.35 5.18
CA PHE A 50 -3.68 20.70 4.88
C PHE A 50 -3.57 19.53 3.89
N PRO A 51 -2.89 19.64 2.73
CA PRO A 51 -2.77 18.53 1.79
C PRO A 51 -2.04 17.32 2.38
N VAL A 52 -1.03 17.57 3.22
CA VAL A 52 -0.29 16.53 3.95
C VAL A 52 -1.20 15.80 4.93
N HIS A 53 -1.95 16.55 5.75
CA HIS A 53 -2.82 15.94 6.75
C HIS A 53 -3.98 15.15 6.13
N LEU A 54 -4.60 15.68 5.08
CA LEU A 54 -5.70 14.98 4.42
C LEU A 54 -5.21 13.70 3.73
N ALA A 55 -4.12 13.76 2.97
CA ALA A 55 -3.54 12.58 2.32
C ALA A 55 -3.12 11.52 3.36
N GLY A 56 -2.45 11.93 4.43
CA GLY A 56 -2.05 11.04 5.52
C GLY A 56 -3.26 10.39 6.23
N ALA A 57 -4.31 11.17 6.50
CA ALA A 57 -5.53 10.65 7.12
C ALA A 57 -6.23 9.61 6.23
N VAL A 58 -6.32 9.86 4.92
CA VAL A 58 -6.92 8.92 3.96
C VAL A 58 -6.11 7.63 3.86
N VAL A 59 -4.79 7.70 3.72
CA VAL A 59 -3.91 6.51 3.67
C VAL A 59 -4.04 5.69 4.96
N ASN A 60 -4.00 6.35 6.12
CA ASN A 60 -4.10 5.68 7.41
C ASN A 60 -5.45 4.97 7.60
N ASN A 61 -6.54 5.61 7.20
CA ASN A 61 -7.85 4.97 7.24
C ASN A 61 -7.92 3.77 6.29
N LEU A 62 -7.46 3.90 5.05
CA LEU A 62 -7.49 2.82 4.07
C LEU A 62 -6.75 1.57 4.55
N PHE A 63 -5.53 1.74 5.07
CA PHE A 63 -4.71 0.61 5.52
C PHE A 63 -4.96 0.19 6.98
N GLY A 64 -5.80 0.92 7.71
CA GLY A 64 -6.04 0.68 9.14
C GLY A 64 -4.78 0.85 9.99
N THR A 65 -3.91 1.80 9.61
CA THR A 65 -2.66 2.10 10.33
C THR A 65 -2.88 3.23 11.33
N GLN A 66 -2.29 3.11 12.51
CA GLN A 66 -2.29 4.20 13.47
C GLN A 66 -1.31 5.30 13.00
N PRO A 67 -1.75 6.58 12.94
CA PRO A 67 -0.85 7.66 12.59
C PRO A 67 0.26 7.78 13.63
N THR A 68 1.52 7.86 13.18
CA THR A 68 2.65 8.22 14.05
C THR A 68 2.66 9.72 14.37
N ASP A 69 2.13 10.53 13.45
CA ASP A 69 1.96 11.97 13.62
C ASP A 69 0.61 12.30 14.29
N GLN A 70 0.68 12.88 15.50
CA GLN A 70 -0.50 13.29 16.26
C GLN A 70 -1.30 14.40 15.55
N ALA A 71 -0.66 15.23 14.73
CA ALA A 71 -1.35 16.27 13.97
C ALA A 71 -2.29 15.67 12.91
N VAL A 72 -1.85 14.59 12.24
CA VAL A 72 -2.68 13.84 11.28
C VAL A 72 -3.86 13.17 12.01
N ALA A 73 -3.62 12.57 13.18
CA ALA A 73 -4.68 11.96 13.98
C ALA A 73 -5.73 12.99 14.43
N ALA A 74 -5.28 14.15 14.93
CA ALA A 74 -6.16 15.25 15.33
C ALA A 74 -6.96 15.79 14.14
N PHE A 75 -6.29 15.98 12.99
CA PHE A 75 -6.94 16.42 11.75
C PHE A 75 -8.05 15.46 11.32
N ALA A 76 -7.77 14.15 11.31
CA ALA A 76 -8.74 13.12 10.91
C ALA A 76 -9.97 13.10 11.84
N GLY A 77 -9.76 13.32 13.15
CA GLY A 77 -10.86 13.40 14.12
C GLY A 77 -11.79 14.59 13.87
N VAL A 78 -11.23 15.75 13.52
CA VAL A 78 -12.00 16.98 13.23
C VAL A 78 -12.66 16.92 11.84
N ASN A 79 -12.00 16.31 10.86
CA ASN A 79 -12.39 16.35 9.45
C ASN A 79 -12.91 15.00 8.94
N ARG A 80 -13.61 14.24 9.80
CA ARG A 80 -14.02 12.86 9.48
C ARG A 80 -14.81 12.73 8.18
N GLU A 81 -15.79 13.61 7.96
CA GLU A 81 -16.61 13.61 6.74
C GLU A 81 -15.79 13.87 5.48
N LEU A 82 -14.81 14.79 5.57
CA LEU A 82 -13.90 15.08 4.47
C LEU A 82 -13.02 13.87 4.15
N VAL A 83 -12.47 13.20 5.17
CA VAL A 83 -11.67 11.96 4.98
C VAL A 83 -12.52 10.85 4.37
N GLU A 84 -13.75 10.66 4.85
CA GLU A 84 -14.68 9.66 4.29
C GLU A 84 -15.04 9.96 2.83
N ARG A 85 -15.24 11.23 2.46
CA ARG A 85 -15.48 11.63 1.08
C ARG A 85 -14.29 11.29 0.18
N GLU A 86 -13.09 11.68 0.59
CA GLU A 86 -11.86 11.40 -0.17
C GLU A 86 -11.62 9.89 -0.35
N LEU A 87 -11.92 9.07 0.66
CA LEU A 87 -11.87 7.61 0.55
C LEU A 87 -12.82 7.05 -0.51
N ARG A 88 -14.05 7.61 -0.61
CA ARG A 88 -15.05 7.19 -1.61
C ARG A 88 -14.67 7.56 -3.03
N GLU A 89 -13.90 8.63 -3.20
CA GLU A 89 -13.44 9.12 -4.50
C GLU A 89 -12.09 8.51 -4.93
N LEU A 90 -11.46 7.73 -4.06
CA LEU A 90 -10.11 7.20 -4.28
C LEU A 90 -10.04 6.29 -5.51
N SER A 91 -11.04 5.45 -5.73
CA SER A 91 -11.08 4.57 -6.92
C SER A 91 -11.22 5.34 -8.23
N SER A 92 -11.85 6.52 -8.21
CA SER A 92 -11.91 7.40 -9.38
C SER A 92 -10.63 8.21 -9.59
N HIS A 93 -9.99 8.69 -8.52
CA HIS A 93 -8.82 9.57 -8.60
C HIS A 93 -7.49 8.83 -8.75
N CYS A 94 -7.42 7.57 -8.31
CA CYS A 94 -6.18 6.79 -8.28
C CYS A 94 -6.31 5.48 -9.08
N GLN A 95 -6.98 5.51 -10.24
CA GLN A 95 -7.24 4.33 -11.07
C GLN A 95 -5.95 3.54 -11.41
N GLU A 96 -4.87 4.25 -11.74
CA GLU A 96 -3.56 3.65 -12.04
C GLU A 96 -3.00 2.85 -10.85
N LEU A 97 -3.30 3.26 -9.62
CA LEU A 97 -2.82 2.61 -8.41
C LEU A 97 -3.69 1.43 -7.96
N LEU A 98 -4.90 1.24 -8.53
CA LEU A 98 -5.84 0.21 -8.06
C LEU A 98 -5.25 -1.21 -8.04
N PRO A 99 -4.48 -1.67 -9.05
CA PRO A 99 -3.85 -2.98 -9.00
C PRO A 99 -2.88 -3.12 -7.81
N VAL A 100 -2.01 -2.13 -7.59
CA VAL A 100 -1.02 -2.19 -6.51
C VAL A 100 -1.66 -2.00 -5.13
N LEU A 101 -2.74 -1.23 -5.03
CA LEU A 101 -3.52 -1.07 -3.80
C LEU A 101 -4.25 -2.36 -3.44
N THR A 102 -4.85 -3.03 -4.43
CA THR A 102 -5.47 -4.35 -4.26
C THR A 102 -4.46 -5.34 -3.71
N ASP A 103 -3.29 -5.45 -4.35
CA ASP A 103 -2.25 -6.38 -3.95
C ASP A 103 -1.68 -6.02 -2.57
N GLY A 104 -1.41 -4.74 -2.32
CA GLY A 104 -0.87 -4.25 -1.05
C GLY A 104 -1.80 -4.48 0.14
N LEU A 105 -3.12 -4.29 -0.04
CA LEU A 105 -4.11 -4.56 1.01
C LEU A 105 -4.24 -6.06 1.29
N ARG A 106 -4.27 -6.91 0.25
CA ARG A 106 -4.33 -8.37 0.40
C ARG A 106 -3.07 -8.90 1.08
N MET A 107 -1.90 -8.44 0.64
CA MET A 107 -0.61 -8.81 1.25
C MET A 107 -0.51 -8.35 2.70
N LYS A 108 -0.99 -7.13 3.01
CA LYS A 108 -1.10 -6.66 4.39
C LYS A 108 -1.96 -7.59 5.22
N THR A 109 -3.13 -8.00 4.75
CA THR A 109 -4.01 -8.92 5.48
C THR A 109 -3.35 -10.28 5.71
N ILE A 110 -2.58 -10.80 4.74
CA ILE A 110 -1.83 -12.04 4.90
C ILE A 110 -0.74 -11.91 5.97
N CYS A 111 0.10 -10.86 5.89
CA CYS A 111 1.14 -10.61 6.89
C CYS A 111 0.55 -10.35 8.27
N ASP A 112 -0.52 -9.56 8.36
CA ASP A 112 -1.21 -9.26 9.63
C ASP A 112 -1.75 -10.54 10.26
N ASN A 113 -2.39 -11.42 9.46
CA ASN A 113 -2.91 -12.68 9.96
C ASN A 113 -1.80 -13.61 10.49
N GLN A 114 -0.63 -13.66 9.85
CA GLN A 114 0.51 -14.43 10.33
C GLN A 114 1.10 -13.89 11.64
N GLU A 115 0.95 -12.59 11.89
CA GLU A 115 1.40 -11.92 13.12
C GLU A 115 0.30 -11.81 14.19
N GLY A 116 -0.89 -12.37 13.94
CA GLY A 116 -2.03 -12.30 14.87
C GLY A 116 -2.73 -10.93 14.93
N ILE A 117 -2.54 -10.09 13.92
CA ILE A 117 -3.15 -8.76 13.78
C ILE A 117 -4.42 -8.86 12.93
N HIS A 118 -5.51 -8.24 13.40
CA HIS A 118 -6.79 -8.24 12.68
C HIS A 118 -6.92 -7.02 11.74
N SER A 119 -6.82 -7.24 10.43
CA SER A 119 -6.97 -6.18 9.41
C SER A 119 -7.99 -6.46 8.30
N ILE A 120 -8.79 -7.52 8.46
CA ILE A 120 -9.93 -7.83 7.59
C ILE A 120 -10.86 -6.61 7.37
N PRO A 121 -11.17 -5.77 8.39
CA PRO A 121 -12.02 -4.59 8.18
C PRO A 121 -11.49 -3.63 7.11
N SER A 122 -10.17 -3.40 7.02
CA SER A 122 -9.56 -2.55 5.99
C SER A 122 -9.76 -3.13 4.59
N LEU A 123 -9.63 -4.45 4.44
CA LEU A 123 -9.85 -5.15 3.17
C LEU A 123 -11.32 -5.08 2.73
N LEU A 124 -12.25 -5.27 3.67
CA LEU A 124 -13.70 -5.15 3.39
C LEU A 124 -14.11 -3.72 3.04
N MET A 125 -13.52 -2.72 3.70
CA MET A 125 -13.73 -1.32 3.36
C MET A 125 -13.24 -1.03 1.94
N ALA A 126 -12.03 -1.48 1.58
CA ALA A 126 -11.50 -1.30 0.24
C ALA A 126 -12.39 -1.96 -0.84
N LYS A 127 -12.98 -3.11 -0.55
CA LYS A 127 -14.00 -3.73 -1.41
C LYS A 127 -15.23 -2.83 -1.56
N ALA A 128 -15.77 -2.32 -0.46
CA ALA A 128 -16.95 -1.45 -0.49
C ALA A 128 -16.71 -0.12 -1.24
N LEU A 129 -15.46 0.36 -1.28
CA LEU A 129 -15.05 1.58 -2.00
C LEU A 129 -14.68 1.32 -3.49
N GLY A 130 -14.77 0.08 -3.96
CA GLY A 130 -14.38 -0.29 -5.33
C GLY A 130 -12.87 -0.22 -5.59
N ILE A 131 -12.06 -0.26 -4.52
CA ILE A 131 -10.59 -0.29 -4.62
C ILE A 131 -10.09 -1.71 -4.88
N LEU A 132 -10.75 -2.71 -4.27
CA LEU A 132 -10.35 -4.10 -4.35
C LEU A 132 -10.80 -4.74 -5.68
N GLN A 133 -9.85 -5.12 -6.53
CA GLN A 133 -10.11 -5.85 -7.77
C GLN A 133 -10.24 -7.35 -7.48
N GLU A 134 -11.48 -7.82 -7.29
CA GLU A 134 -11.75 -9.19 -6.82
C GLU A 134 -11.21 -10.27 -7.77
N GLU A 135 -11.39 -10.07 -9.08
CA GLU A 135 -10.96 -10.99 -10.14
C GLU A 135 -9.45 -10.99 -10.41
N ARG A 136 -8.67 -10.12 -9.74
CA ARG A 136 -7.22 -10.08 -9.88
C ARG A 136 -6.61 -11.25 -9.10
N ASP A 137 -5.73 -12.01 -9.75
CA ASP A 137 -4.95 -13.04 -9.05
C ASP A 137 -4.02 -12.41 -7.99
N LEU A 138 -3.88 -13.08 -6.85
CA LEU A 138 -2.91 -12.67 -5.84
C LEU A 138 -1.49 -12.94 -6.36
N PRO A 139 -0.63 -11.90 -6.52
CA PRO A 139 0.72 -12.11 -7.01
C PRO A 139 1.57 -12.90 -6.01
N LEU A 140 2.64 -13.54 -6.48
CA LEU A 140 3.69 -14.05 -5.59
C LEU A 140 4.39 -12.87 -4.89
N PRO A 141 4.95 -13.06 -3.66
CA PRO A 141 5.71 -12.02 -2.96
C PRO A 141 6.78 -11.34 -3.82
N SER A 142 7.56 -12.11 -4.57
CA SER A 142 8.61 -11.59 -5.46
C SER A 142 8.04 -10.71 -6.58
N THR A 143 6.96 -11.14 -7.21
CA THR A 143 6.27 -10.38 -8.26
C THR A 143 5.70 -9.08 -7.71
N PHE A 144 5.06 -9.11 -6.54
CA PHE A 144 4.54 -7.92 -5.87
C PHE A 144 5.65 -6.91 -5.58
N MET A 145 6.76 -7.35 -4.99
CA MET A 145 7.91 -6.47 -4.69
C MET A 145 8.46 -5.79 -5.93
N LEU A 146 8.62 -6.52 -7.05
CA LEU A 146 9.10 -5.96 -8.31
C LEU A 146 8.12 -4.93 -8.88
N GLN A 147 6.81 -5.21 -8.85
CA GLN A 147 5.78 -4.29 -9.31
C GLN A 147 5.75 -2.99 -8.48
N VAL A 148 5.77 -3.11 -7.15
CA VAL A 148 5.82 -1.96 -6.24
C VAL A 148 7.07 -1.12 -6.49
N ARG A 149 8.23 -1.77 -6.63
CA ARG A 149 9.50 -1.08 -6.89
C ARG A 149 9.48 -0.34 -8.22
N ALA A 150 9.04 -0.99 -9.30
CA ALA A 150 8.94 -0.38 -10.61
C ALA A 150 8.03 0.86 -10.60
N LEU A 151 6.86 0.74 -9.96
CA LEU A 151 5.91 1.85 -9.85
C LEU A 151 6.44 2.98 -8.95
N ALA A 152 7.05 2.65 -7.81
CA ALA A 152 7.71 3.63 -6.94
C ALA A 152 8.80 4.40 -7.67
N SER A 153 9.58 3.73 -8.53
CA SER A 153 10.59 4.38 -9.36
C SER A 153 9.96 5.30 -10.41
N ALA A 154 8.89 4.86 -11.09
CA ALA A 154 8.16 5.66 -12.07
C ALA A 154 7.57 6.96 -11.45
N HIS A 155 7.15 6.90 -10.19
CA HIS A 155 6.70 8.07 -9.43
C HIS A 155 7.84 8.86 -8.75
N GLY A 156 9.12 8.51 -8.97
CA GLY A 156 10.27 9.18 -8.37
C GLY A 156 10.27 9.11 -6.84
N LEU A 157 9.76 8.03 -6.26
CA LEU A 157 9.83 7.75 -4.83
C LEU A 157 11.15 7.03 -4.47
N ILE A 158 11.70 6.25 -5.40
CA ILE A 158 12.97 5.54 -5.24
C ILE A 158 13.80 5.64 -6.52
N GLU A 159 15.12 5.43 -6.41
CA GLU A 159 16.02 5.41 -7.56
C GLU A 159 15.79 4.16 -8.43
N PRO A 160 15.86 4.31 -9.78
CA PRO A 160 15.86 3.17 -10.69
C PRO A 160 17.04 2.24 -10.38
N MET A 161 16.82 0.94 -10.46
CA MET A 161 17.92 -0.01 -10.30
C MET A 161 18.78 0.03 -11.57
N GLU A 162 20.04 0.50 -11.45
CA GLU A 162 20.99 0.40 -12.56
C GLU A 162 21.27 -1.07 -12.84
N THR A 163 20.92 -1.55 -14.04
CA THR A 163 21.43 -2.84 -14.53
C THR A 163 22.89 -2.63 -14.91
N THR A 164 23.81 -2.94 -14.01
CA THR A 164 25.23 -3.05 -14.38
C THR A 164 25.34 -4.13 -15.46
N PRO A 165 25.83 -3.82 -16.68
CA PRO A 165 26.03 -4.87 -17.68
C PRO A 165 27.03 -5.90 -17.14
N PRO A 166 26.89 -7.20 -17.50
CA PRO A 166 27.86 -8.21 -17.12
C PRO A 166 29.26 -7.75 -17.55
N PRO A 167 30.32 -7.98 -16.74
CA PRO A 167 31.67 -7.70 -17.18
C PRO A 167 31.94 -8.48 -18.47
N GLU A 168 32.35 -7.77 -19.52
CA GLU A 168 32.81 -8.38 -20.77
C GLU A 168 33.94 -9.36 -20.43
N GLU A 169 33.72 -10.65 -20.64
CA GLU A 169 34.80 -11.64 -20.64
C GLU A 169 35.76 -11.27 -21.78
N SER A 170 36.91 -10.69 -21.41
CA SER A 170 38.01 -10.48 -22.36
C SER A 170 38.39 -11.82 -23.00
N PRO A 171 38.36 -11.94 -24.33
CA PRO A 171 38.90 -13.11 -24.99
C PRO A 171 40.42 -13.17 -24.77
N ALA A 172 40.89 -14.37 -24.44
CA ALA A 172 42.30 -14.72 -24.18
C ALA A 172 43.22 -14.47 -25.37
#